data_AF-A0AAV8SM89-F1
#
_entry.id   AF-A0AAV8SM89-F1
#
_cell.length_a   1.000
_cell.length_b   1.000
_cell.length_c   1.000
_cell.angle_alpha   90.00
_cell.angle_beta   90.00
_cell.angle_gamma   90.00
#
_symmetry.space_group_name_H-M   'P 1'
#
loop_
_entity.id
_entity.type
_entity.pdbx_description
1 polymer ?
#
loop_
_entity_poly.entity_id
_entity_poly.type
_entity_poly.pdbx_seq_one_letter_code
_entity_poly.pdbx_strand_id
1 'polypeptide(L)' 'MVYLTCIVLKFLNANRPYDAVNVILSLQNDNGGYATYELSRSYSWLEVINPAETFGDIVIYYPEVTESHH' A
#
# COMPACT_ATOMS: atom_id res chain seq x y z
N MET A 1 2.08 23.87 -4.23
CA MET A 1 2.16 22.43 -3.95
C MET A 1 3.60 21.93 -3.96
N VAL A 2 4.34 21.99 -5.08
CA VAL A 2 5.75 21.52 -5.18
C VAL A 2 6.73 22.19 -4.19
N TYR A 3 6.61 23.51 -3.98
CA TYR A 3 7.49 24.24 -3.05
C TYR A 3 7.34 23.82 -1.58
N LEU A 4 6.14 23.44 -1.16
CA LEU A 4 5.87 23.05 0.23
C LEU A 4 6.52 21.69 0.53
N THR A 5 6.48 20.76 -0.43
CA THR A 5 7.11 19.44 -0.32
C THR A 5 8.63 19.55 -0.21
N CYS A 6 9.27 20.39 -1.03
CA CYS A 6 10.72 20.62 -0.94
C CYS A 6 11.15 21.25 0.39
N ILE A 7 10.33 22.15 0.95
CA ILE A 7 10.62 22.78 2.25
C ILE A 7 10.49 21.75 3.38
N VAL A 8 9.39 20.98 3.41
CA VAL A 8 9.17 19.95 4.45
C VAL A 8 10.26 18.88 4.39
N LEU A 9 10.58 18.35 3.21
CA LEU A 9 11.65 17.35 3.05
C LEU A 9 13.03 17.89 3.47
N LYS A 10 13.30 19.18 3.26
CA LYS A 10 14.57 19.82 3.63
C LYS A 10 14.78 19.95 5.14
N PHE A 11 13.70 19.95 5.93
CA PHE A 11 13.77 19.97 7.40
C PHE A 11 13.75 18.58 8.04
N LEU A 12 13.54 17.52 7.25
CA LEU A 12 13.65 16.15 7.74
C LEU A 12 15.11 15.71 7.68
N ASN A 13 15.55 14.96 8.69
CA ASN A 13 16.82 14.23 8.61
C ASN A 13 16.79 13.35 7.35
N ALA A 14 17.85 13.37 6.55
CA ALA A 14 17.94 12.67 5.28
C ALA A 14 17.59 11.17 5.39
N ASN A 15 17.83 10.52 6.54
CA ASN A 15 17.47 9.12 6.76
C ASN A 15 15.96 8.88 6.74
N ARG A 16 15.13 9.83 7.21
CA ARG A 16 13.67 9.66 7.29
C ARG A 16 12.99 9.41 5.94
N PRO A 17 13.27 10.17 4.86
CA PRO A 17 12.73 9.84 3.55
C PRO A 17 13.30 8.52 3.00
N TYR A 18 14.56 8.17 3.26
CA TYR A 18 15.07 6.85 2.86
C TYR A 18 14.34 5.70 3.57
N ASP A 19 14.12 5.83 4.88
CA ASP A 19 13.38 4.84 5.66
C ASP A 19 11.93 4.72 5.17
N ALA A 20 11.27 5.85 4.87
CA ALA A 20 9.92 5.84 4.32
C ALA A 20 9.86 5.17 2.94
N VAL A 21 10.81 5.44 2.05
CA VAL A 21 10.91 4.78 0.74
C VAL A 21 11.14 3.28 0.92
N ASN A 22 12.01 2.86 1.84
CA ASN A 22 12.26 1.45 2.13
C ASN A 22 11.01 0.75 2.66
N VAL A 23 10.24 1.39 3.55
CA VAL A 23 8.97 0.85 4.04
C VAL A 23 8.00 0.66 2.88
N ILE A 24 7.80 1.67 2.04
CA ILE A 24 6.89 1.57 0.90
C ILE A 24 7.33 0.43 -0.01
N LEU A 25 8.59 0.39 -0.44
CA LEU A 25 9.11 -0.66 -1.32
C LEU A 25 9.00 -2.06 -0.69
N SER A 26 9.15 -2.20 0.63
CA SER A 26 9.01 -3.48 1.32
C SER A 26 7.57 -4.03 1.35
N LEU A 27 6.57 -3.18 1.07
CA LEU A 27 5.14 -3.53 1.06
C LEU A 27 4.62 -3.87 -0.35
N GLN A 28 5.49 -3.95 -1.36
CA GLN A 28 5.11 -4.39 -2.70
C GLN A 28 4.84 -5.90 -2.71
N ASN A 29 3.67 -6.29 -3.22
CA ASN A 29 3.32 -7.70 -3.40
C ASN A 29 3.90 -8.26 -4.69
N ASP A 30 3.93 -9.59 -4.82
CA ASP A 30 4.51 -10.30 -5.98
C ASP A 30 3.87 -9.91 -7.32
N ASN A 31 2.61 -9.46 -7.30
CA ASN A 31 1.91 -8.96 -8.49
C ASN A 31 2.25 -7.50 -8.84
N GLY A 32 3.17 -6.87 -8.12
CA GLY A 32 3.58 -5.48 -8.28
C GLY A 32 2.65 -4.47 -7.61
N GLY A 33 1.50 -4.89 -7.08
CA GLY A 33 0.52 -4.04 -6.42
C GLY A 33 0.82 -3.82 -4.93
N TYR A 34 0.18 -2.80 -4.36
CA TYR A 34 0.30 -2.46 -2.94
C TYR A 34 -1.05 -2.66 -2.26
N ALA A 35 -1.01 -3.30 -1.11
CA ALA A 35 -2.14 -3.35 -0.19
C ALA A 35 -2.02 -2.20 0.82
N THR A 36 -3.14 -1.83 1.45
CA THR A 36 -3.27 -0.56 2.18
C THR A 36 -2.32 -0.42 3.37
N TYR A 37 -2.06 -1.49 4.11
CA TYR A 37 -1.29 -1.44 5.36
C TYR A 37 -0.22 -2.50 5.50
N GLU A 38 -0.41 -3.67 4.89
CA GLU A 38 0.52 -4.78 4.95
C GLU A 38 0.55 -5.55 3.63
N LEU A 39 1.53 -6.45 3.48
CA LEU A 39 1.54 -7.41 2.38
C LEU A 39 0.31 -8.31 2.44
N SER A 40 -0.23 -8.65 1.28
CA SER A 40 -1.28 -9.63 1.12
C SER A 40 -0.72 -11.02 1.48
N ARG A 41 -1.21 -11.57 2.60
CA ARG A 41 -0.77 -12.87 3.14
C ARG A 41 -1.85 -13.94 3.12
N SER A 42 -3.02 -13.57 2.63
CA SER A 42 -4.24 -14.37 2.64
C SER A 42 -4.69 -14.67 1.21
N TYR A 43 -5.41 -15.78 1.06
CA TYR A 43 -5.92 -16.22 -0.22
C TYR A 43 -7.35 -15.73 -0.45
N SER A 44 -7.72 -15.47 -1.70
CA SER A 44 -9.05 -14.96 -2.10
C SER A 44 -10.22 -15.81 -1.63
N TRP A 45 -10.03 -17.12 -1.45
CA TRP A 45 -11.10 -18.00 -0.95
C TRP A 45 -11.54 -17.68 0.48
N LEU A 46 -10.72 -16.99 1.28
CA LEU A 46 -11.12 -16.56 2.62
C LEU A 46 -12.27 -15.54 2.58
N GLU A 47 -12.46 -14.83 1.47
CA GLU A 47 -13.60 -13.93 1.29
C GLU A 47 -14.93 -14.70 1.22
N VAL A 48 -14.92 -15.98 0.85
CA VAL A 48 -16.13 -16.83 0.80
C VAL A 48 -16.79 -16.98 2.17
N ILE A 49 -15.99 -16.91 3.25
CA ILE A 49 -16.49 -17.00 4.62
C ILE A 49 -16.72 -15.62 5.26
N ASN A 50 -16.74 -14.55 4.48
CA ASN A 50 -17.02 -13.20 4.97
C ASN A 50 -18.42 -13.15 5.62
N PRO A 51 -18.51 -12.86 6.93
CA PRO A 51 -19.80 -12.80 7.63
C PRO A 51 -20.51 -11.45 7.46
N ALA A 52 -19.89 -10.46 6.82
CA ALA A 52 -20.49 -9.14 6.62
C ALA A 52 -21.50 -9.18 5.47
N GLU A 53 -22.74 -8.82 5.76
CA GLU A 53 -23.82 -8.80 4.77
C GLU A 53 -23.77 -7.57 3.84
N THR A 54 -23.10 -6.50 4.27
CA THR A 54 -23.13 -5.20 3.59
C THR A 54 -21.80 -4.79 2.96
N PHE A 55 -20.71 -5.49 3.26
CA PHE A 55 -19.36 -5.11 2.81
C PHE A 55 -18.64 -6.31 2.21
N GLY A 56 -18.25 -6.18 0.94
CA GLY A 56 -17.36 -7.12 0.27
C GLY A 56 -15.90 -6.66 0.34
N ASP A 57 -14.99 -7.59 0.09
CA ASP A 57 -13.55 -7.38 -0.04
C ASP A 57 -12.89 -6.82 1.23
N ILE A 58 -13.31 -7.33 2.38
CA ILE A 58 -12.82 -6.88 3.70
C ILE A 58 -12.04 -7.94 4.47
N VAL A 59 -12.09 -9.21 4.05
CA VAL A 59 -11.43 -10.30 4.79
C VAL A 59 -9.94 -10.36 4.46
N ILE A 60 -9.59 -10.02 3.22
CA ILE A 60 -8.20 -10.02 2.76
C ILE A 60 -7.79 -8.64 2.25
N TYR A 61 -6.50 -8.34 2.37
CA TYR A 61 -5.92 -7.18 1.72
C TYR A 61 -5.68 -7.47 0.24
N TYR A 62 -6.44 -6.82 -0.62
CA TYR A 62 -6.22 -6.89 -2.07
C TYR A 62 -5.10 -5.92 -2.47
N PRO A 63 -4.03 -6.40 -3.13
CA PRO A 63 -3.04 -5.50 -3.69
C PRO A 63 -3.63 -4.82 -4.93
N GLU A 64 -3.78 -3.50 -4.87
CA GLU A 64 -4.18 -2.72 -6.03
C GLU A 64 -2.97 -2.55 -6.95
N VAL A 65 -3.15 -2.93 -8.22
CA VAL A 65 -2.20 -2.57 -9.27
C VAL A 65 -2.57 -1.17 -9.71
N THR A 66 -1.66 -0.21 -9.55
CA THR A 66 -1.84 1.10 -10.17
C THR A 66 -1.80 0.89 -11.69
N GLU A 67 -2.93 1.08 -12.37
CA GLU A 67 -2.95 1.06 -13.82
C GLU A 67 -1.98 2.14 -14.33
N SER A 68 -0.86 1.71 -14.92
CA SER A 68 -0.24 2.50 -15.97
C SER A 68 -1.06 2.23 -17.21
N HIS A 69 -2.11 3.02 -17.42
CA HIS A 69 -2.70 3.17 -18.75
C HIS A 69 -1.57 3.57 -19.69
N HIS A 70 -1.09 2.61 -20.48
CA HIS A 70 -0.48 2.87 -21.77
C HIS A 70 -1.58 3.16 -22.78
#